data_AF-A0A669PXF0-F1
#
_entry.id   AF-A0A669PXF0-F1
#
_cell.length_a   1.000
_cell.length_b   1.000
_cell.length_c   1.000
_cell.angle_alpha   90.00
_cell.angle_beta   90.00
_cell.angle_gamma   90.00
#
_symmetry.space_group_name_H-M   'P 1'
#
loop_
_entity.id
_entity.type
_entity.pdbx_description
1 polymer ?
#
loop_
_entity_poly.entity_id
_entity_poly.type
_entity_poly.pdbx_seq_one_letter_code
_entity_poly.pdbx_strand_id
1 'polypeptide(L)'
;MSTVDAYLRQPWSTVHAIPMVSAFAQNWERVDNFQSRPDDIVVATFPKSGTTWISEIVDMILQGGDPKKCKRDAIVNRVPMLEFAAPGQMPAGTEQLEDMPSPRVIKTHIPAAILPKTFWDKGCKMIYVGRNAKDVAVSYYHFDLMNKLHPHPGTWDQYLEAFMAGKVAYGSWFDHVRGYWERRQEHPILYLFYEDMKEDLRREIAKVAQFLGCELTEVALEAIAHHTSFEAMRDNPSTNYSTVPSHLMDQGVSPFMRKGITGDWKNHFTVAQSAHFDQYYAQKMAGTDLRFRTEI
;
A
#
# COMPACT_ATOMS: atom_id res chain seq x y z
N MET A 1 18.42 -22.96 -11.36
CA MET A 1 18.49 -22.59 -9.94
C MET A 1 19.03 -21.16 -9.87
N SER A 2 18.16 -20.14 -9.91
CA SER A 2 18.61 -18.78 -9.60
C SER A 2 18.91 -18.76 -8.11
N THR A 3 20.13 -18.37 -7.73
CA THR A 3 20.51 -18.24 -6.33
C THR A 3 19.57 -17.25 -5.64
N VAL A 4 19.09 -17.63 -4.45
CA VAL A 4 18.15 -16.83 -3.63
C VAL A 4 18.64 -15.40 -3.40
N ASP A 5 19.96 -15.17 -3.53
CA ASP A 5 20.61 -13.88 -3.29
C ASP A 5 20.53 -12.88 -4.45
N ALA A 6 20.11 -13.29 -5.65
CA ALA A 6 20.26 -12.46 -6.86
C ALA A 6 19.49 -11.12 -6.82
N TYR A 7 18.46 -11.01 -5.99
CA TYR A 7 17.61 -9.80 -5.89
C TYR A 7 17.40 -9.30 -4.46
N LEU A 8 18.01 -9.93 -3.45
CA LEU A 8 17.94 -9.44 -2.07
C LEU A 8 18.93 -8.29 -1.87
N ARG A 9 18.47 -7.24 -1.19
CA ARG A 9 19.23 -6.01 -0.89
C ARG A 9 19.86 -5.35 -2.12
N GLN A 10 19.37 -5.65 -3.31
CA GLN A 10 19.88 -5.07 -4.54
C GLN A 10 19.45 -3.60 -4.65
N PRO A 11 20.27 -2.73 -5.27
CA PRO A 11 19.87 -1.37 -5.60
C PRO A 11 18.54 -1.32 -6.34
N TRP A 12 17.84 -0.19 -6.26
CA TRP A 12 16.65 0.03 -7.06
C TRP A 12 16.95 -0.10 -8.55
N SER A 13 16.10 -0.80 -9.28
CA SER A 13 16.03 -0.74 -10.75
C SER A 13 15.26 0.51 -11.17
N THR A 14 15.33 0.87 -12.45
CA THR A 14 14.53 1.97 -13.01
C THR A 14 13.49 1.41 -13.96
N VAL A 15 12.23 1.77 -13.75
CA VAL A 15 11.09 1.40 -14.58
C VAL A 15 10.34 2.68 -14.93
N HIS A 16 10.19 3.00 -16.21
CA HIS A 16 9.55 4.25 -16.66
C HIS A 16 10.08 5.50 -15.93
N ALA A 17 11.41 5.56 -15.72
CA ALA A 17 12.13 6.59 -14.94
C ALA A 17 11.82 6.67 -13.42
N ILE A 18 11.15 5.66 -12.86
CA ILE A 18 10.80 5.57 -11.44
C ILE A 18 11.64 4.47 -10.76
N PRO A 19 12.23 4.72 -9.57
CA PRO A 19 12.91 3.67 -8.82
C PRO A 19 11.95 2.55 -8.45
N MET A 20 12.37 1.31 -8.69
CA MET A 20 11.56 0.10 -8.48
C MET A 20 12.38 -0.97 -7.79
N VAL A 21 11.69 -1.84 -7.04
CA VAL A 21 12.31 -3.02 -6.43
C VAL A 21 12.92 -3.89 -7.54
N SER A 22 14.18 -4.27 -7.40
CA SER A 22 14.92 -4.99 -8.46
C SER A 22 14.21 -6.27 -8.89
N ALA A 23 13.68 -7.05 -7.94
CA ALA A 23 12.91 -8.25 -8.22
C ALA A 23 11.63 -7.95 -9.03
N PHE A 24 10.93 -6.85 -8.75
CA PHE A 24 9.67 -6.48 -9.39
C PHE A 24 9.90 -6.04 -10.84
N ALA A 25 10.99 -5.30 -11.07
CA ALA A 25 11.36 -4.85 -12.41
C ALA A 25 11.62 -6.00 -13.40
N GLN A 26 12.00 -7.18 -12.92
CA GLN A 26 12.22 -8.37 -13.78
C GLN A 26 10.92 -8.90 -14.42
N ASN A 27 9.76 -8.61 -13.82
CA ASN A 27 8.47 -9.05 -14.31
C ASN A 27 7.67 -7.91 -14.99
N TRP A 28 8.30 -6.76 -15.24
CA TRP A 28 7.55 -5.55 -15.57
C TRP A 28 6.83 -5.61 -16.92
N GLU A 29 7.35 -6.36 -17.89
CA GLU A 29 6.67 -6.56 -19.18
C GLU A 29 5.26 -7.17 -19.00
N ARG A 30 5.07 -8.08 -18.03
CA ARG A 30 3.76 -8.64 -17.72
C ARG A 30 2.84 -7.63 -17.04
N VAL A 31 3.41 -6.70 -16.26
CA VAL A 31 2.68 -5.61 -15.62
C VAL A 31 2.18 -4.62 -16.69
N ASP A 32 3.05 -4.18 -17.60
CA ASP A 32 2.69 -3.25 -18.68
C ASP A 32 1.60 -3.83 -19.61
N ASN A 33 1.64 -5.14 -19.85
CA ASN A 33 0.68 -5.85 -20.69
C ASN A 33 -0.52 -6.44 -19.93
N PHE A 34 -0.62 -6.21 -18.61
CA PHE A 34 -1.68 -6.78 -17.78
C PHE A 34 -3.06 -6.40 -18.33
N GLN A 35 -4.00 -7.35 -18.23
CA GLN A 35 -5.39 -7.15 -18.65
C GLN A 35 -6.31 -7.11 -17.42
N SER A 36 -6.83 -5.93 -17.10
CA SER A 36 -7.86 -5.78 -16.07
C SER A 36 -9.20 -6.33 -16.56
N ARG A 37 -10.12 -6.57 -15.64
CA ARG A 37 -11.51 -6.91 -15.89
C ARG A 37 -12.40 -5.74 -15.45
N PRO A 38 -13.57 -5.51 -16.07
CA PRO A 38 -14.44 -4.39 -15.71
C PRO A 38 -14.87 -4.39 -14.24
N ASP A 39 -14.92 -5.56 -13.61
CA ASP A 39 -15.31 -5.74 -12.21
C ASP A 39 -14.13 -5.87 -11.23
N ASP A 40 -12.91 -5.60 -11.69
CA ASP A 40 -11.76 -5.50 -10.78
C ASP A 40 -11.91 -4.30 -9.83
N ILE A 41 -11.54 -4.52 -8.58
CA ILE A 41 -11.42 -3.50 -7.55
C ILE A 41 -9.93 -3.26 -7.29
N VAL A 42 -9.46 -2.04 -7.52
CA VAL A 42 -8.04 -1.70 -7.32
C VAL A 42 -7.85 -1.00 -5.98
N VAL A 43 -7.00 -1.54 -5.13
CA VAL A 43 -6.49 -0.90 -3.93
C VAL A 43 -5.13 -0.29 -4.24
N ALA A 44 -5.10 1.02 -4.45
CA ALA A 44 -3.89 1.76 -4.79
C ALA A 44 -3.41 2.61 -3.61
N THR A 45 -2.12 2.60 -3.31
CA THR A 45 -1.56 3.43 -2.22
C THR A 45 -0.10 3.74 -2.50
N PHE A 46 0.41 4.88 -2.07
CA PHE A 46 1.86 4.95 -1.84
C PHE A 46 2.21 3.97 -0.71
N PRO A 47 3.36 3.26 -0.76
CA PRO A 47 3.74 2.31 0.28
C PRO A 47 3.56 2.87 1.70
N LYS A 48 3.09 2.00 2.61
CA LYS A 48 2.93 2.31 4.05
C LYS A 48 1.82 3.31 4.39
N SER A 49 0.90 3.55 3.46
CA SER A 49 -0.27 4.42 3.66
C SER A 49 -1.53 3.69 4.15
N GLY A 50 -1.45 2.40 4.51
CA GLY A 50 -2.61 1.64 5.02
C GLY A 50 -3.15 0.55 4.09
N THR A 51 -2.37 0.13 3.10
CA THR A 51 -2.77 -0.83 2.06
C THR A 51 -3.35 -2.13 2.63
N THR A 52 -2.65 -2.79 3.55
CA THR A 52 -3.13 -4.03 4.17
C THR A 52 -4.44 -3.82 4.93
N TRP A 53 -4.59 -2.67 5.57
CA TRP A 53 -5.78 -2.33 6.34
C TRP A 53 -7.00 -2.21 5.43
N ILE A 54 -6.88 -1.41 4.36
CA ILE A 54 -7.97 -1.26 3.40
C ILE A 54 -8.21 -2.53 2.58
N SER A 55 -7.18 -3.31 2.27
CA SER A 55 -7.34 -4.62 1.61
C SER A 55 -8.15 -5.59 2.46
N GLU A 56 -7.92 -5.63 3.78
CA GLU A 56 -8.71 -6.48 4.68
C GLU A 56 -10.15 -5.97 4.82
N ILE A 57 -10.35 -4.65 4.93
CA ILE A 57 -11.70 -4.05 4.94
C ILE A 57 -12.47 -4.42 3.68
N VAL A 58 -11.87 -4.26 2.50
CA VAL A 58 -12.50 -4.59 1.22
C VAL A 58 -12.83 -6.08 1.15
N ASP A 59 -11.89 -6.98 1.50
CA ASP A 59 -12.17 -8.42 1.50
C ASP A 59 -13.31 -8.76 2.47
N MET A 60 -13.30 -8.22 3.69
CA MET A 60 -14.38 -8.48 4.65
C MET A 60 -15.74 -7.96 4.16
N ILE A 61 -15.80 -6.79 3.52
CA ILE A 61 -17.03 -6.27 2.91
C ILE A 61 -17.55 -7.25 1.86
N LEU A 62 -16.68 -7.70 0.94
CA LEU A 62 -17.06 -8.64 -0.13
C LEU A 62 -17.46 -10.03 0.42
N GLN A 63 -16.94 -10.43 1.58
CA GLN A 63 -17.34 -11.64 2.29
C GLN A 63 -18.57 -11.47 3.20
N GLY A 64 -19.22 -10.30 3.18
CA GLY A 64 -20.41 -10.00 3.98
C GLY A 64 -20.14 -9.83 5.48
N GLY A 65 -18.92 -9.45 5.85
CA GLY A 65 -18.46 -9.28 7.23
C GLY A 65 -18.09 -10.59 7.93
N ASP A 66 -17.93 -11.71 7.20
CA ASP A 66 -17.57 -13.01 7.78
C ASP A 66 -16.03 -13.18 7.93
N PRO A 67 -15.48 -13.08 9.16
CA PRO A 67 -14.04 -13.21 9.37
C PRO A 67 -13.50 -14.61 9.08
N LYS A 68 -14.34 -15.65 9.06
CA LYS A 68 -13.89 -17.02 8.73
C LYS A 68 -13.52 -17.13 7.26
N LYS A 69 -14.30 -16.51 6.38
CA LYS A 69 -14.01 -16.46 4.93
C LYS A 69 -12.75 -15.64 4.62
N CYS A 70 -12.44 -14.63 5.43
CA CYS A 70 -11.21 -13.83 5.29
C CYS A 70 -9.95 -14.54 5.81
N LYS A 71 -10.09 -15.66 6.51
CA LYS A 71 -8.97 -16.53 6.92
C LYS A 71 -8.70 -17.68 5.94
N ARG A 72 -9.32 -17.67 4.75
CA ARG A 72 -9.09 -18.69 3.71
C ARG A 72 -7.64 -18.75 3.23
N ASP A 73 -6.92 -17.64 3.31
CA ASP A 73 -5.50 -17.54 2.99
C ASP A 73 -4.89 -16.23 3.56
N ALA A 74 -3.58 -16.07 3.45
CA ALA A 74 -2.88 -14.82 3.75
C ALA A 74 -3.33 -13.68 2.82
N ILE A 75 -3.27 -12.44 3.32
CA ILE A 75 -3.71 -11.23 2.58
C ILE A 75 -2.98 -11.06 1.25
N VAL A 76 -1.72 -11.48 1.17
CA VAL A 76 -0.91 -11.43 -0.06
C VAL A 76 -1.44 -12.34 -1.17
N ASN A 77 -2.19 -13.38 -0.82
CA ASN A 77 -2.83 -14.30 -1.76
C ASN A 77 -4.29 -13.93 -2.03
N ARG A 78 -5.00 -13.40 -1.02
CA ARG A 78 -6.38 -12.93 -1.16
C ARG A 78 -6.48 -11.64 -1.98
N VAL A 79 -5.50 -10.75 -1.83
CA VAL A 79 -5.39 -9.47 -2.54
C VAL A 79 -3.99 -9.36 -3.14
N PRO A 80 -3.72 -10.05 -4.27
CA PRO A 80 -2.41 -10.06 -4.89
C PRO A 80 -1.96 -8.66 -5.29
N MET A 81 -0.67 -8.41 -5.11
CA MET A 81 -0.04 -7.16 -5.50
C MET A 81 0.42 -7.26 -6.94
N LEU A 82 -0.18 -6.49 -7.85
CA LEU A 82 0.01 -6.59 -9.30
C LEU A 82 1.48 -6.71 -9.72
N GLU A 83 2.31 -5.78 -9.26
CA GLU A 83 3.73 -5.68 -9.62
C GLU A 83 4.67 -6.54 -8.77
N PHE A 84 4.15 -7.34 -7.84
CA PHE A 84 5.00 -8.19 -7.02
C PHE A 84 5.65 -9.28 -7.87
N ALA A 85 6.96 -9.47 -7.67
CA ALA A 85 7.69 -10.63 -8.15
C ALA A 85 8.83 -10.98 -7.16
N ALA A 86 9.00 -12.27 -6.89
CA ALA A 86 10.15 -12.81 -6.18
C ALA A 86 10.54 -14.15 -6.84
N PRO A 87 11.25 -14.11 -7.99
CA PRO A 87 11.50 -15.29 -8.81
C PRO A 87 12.07 -16.45 -8.00
N GLY A 88 11.44 -17.61 -8.15
CA GLY A 88 11.81 -18.85 -7.45
C GLY A 88 11.51 -18.89 -5.94
N GLN A 89 10.84 -17.87 -5.39
CA GLN A 89 10.48 -17.81 -3.97
C GLN A 89 8.98 -17.68 -3.73
N MET A 90 8.30 -16.84 -4.50
CA MET A 90 6.85 -16.64 -4.41
C MET A 90 6.27 -16.41 -5.82
N PRO A 91 5.00 -16.80 -6.07
CA PRO A 91 4.34 -16.54 -7.34
C PRO A 91 4.27 -15.04 -7.63
N ALA A 92 4.37 -14.65 -8.90
CA ALA A 92 4.23 -13.25 -9.27
C ALA A 92 2.78 -12.80 -9.13
N GLY A 93 2.55 -11.53 -8.81
CA GLY A 93 1.20 -10.98 -8.67
C GLY A 93 0.37 -11.12 -9.94
N THR A 94 0.98 -10.90 -11.10
CA THR A 94 0.33 -11.11 -12.41
C THR A 94 -0.17 -12.54 -12.59
N GLU A 95 0.60 -13.54 -12.15
CA GLU A 95 0.23 -14.97 -12.24
C GLU A 95 -0.94 -15.28 -11.30
N GLN A 96 -0.85 -14.82 -10.05
CA GLN A 96 -1.94 -15.00 -9.08
C GLN A 96 -3.25 -14.38 -9.58
N LEU A 97 -3.18 -13.22 -10.24
CA LEU A 97 -4.35 -12.51 -10.76
C LEU A 97 -4.93 -13.15 -12.02
N GLU A 98 -4.11 -13.77 -12.86
CA GLU A 98 -4.57 -14.52 -14.04
C GLU A 98 -5.48 -15.68 -13.62
N ASP A 99 -5.08 -16.44 -12.60
CA ASP A 99 -5.81 -17.61 -12.10
C ASP A 99 -6.99 -17.27 -11.18
N MET A 100 -7.05 -16.04 -10.67
CA MET A 100 -8.08 -15.62 -9.71
C MET A 100 -9.45 -15.40 -10.38
N PRO A 101 -10.55 -15.98 -9.85
CA PRO A 101 -11.90 -15.70 -10.35
C PRO A 101 -12.32 -14.26 -10.03
N SER A 102 -13.22 -13.72 -10.85
CA SER A 102 -13.85 -12.43 -10.61
C SER A 102 -14.91 -12.49 -9.50
N PRO A 103 -15.18 -11.36 -8.79
CA PRO A 103 -14.46 -10.09 -8.87
C PRO A 103 -13.10 -10.17 -8.14
N ARG A 104 -12.05 -9.60 -8.74
CA ARG A 104 -10.70 -9.58 -8.13
C ARG A 104 -10.50 -8.31 -7.32
N VAL A 105 -9.83 -8.43 -6.17
CA VAL A 105 -9.27 -7.27 -5.47
C VAL A 105 -7.77 -7.25 -5.74
N ILE A 106 -7.29 -6.14 -6.30
CA ILE A 106 -5.93 -5.99 -6.81
C ILE A 106 -5.22 -4.93 -6.00
N LYS A 107 -4.12 -5.28 -5.34
CA LYS A 107 -3.25 -4.31 -4.67
C LYS A 107 -2.24 -3.73 -5.66
N THR A 108 -1.94 -2.44 -5.54
CA THR A 108 -0.80 -1.84 -6.25
C THR A 108 -0.23 -0.61 -5.53
N HIS A 109 1.05 -0.35 -5.78
CA HIS A 109 1.78 0.85 -5.41
C HIS A 109 2.27 1.62 -6.65
N ILE A 110 1.86 1.21 -7.85
CA ILE A 110 2.27 1.86 -9.09
C ILE A 110 1.71 3.29 -9.14
N PRO A 111 2.54 4.32 -9.41
CA PRO A 111 2.06 5.68 -9.61
C PRO A 111 1.04 5.78 -10.76
N ALA A 112 0.03 6.65 -10.62
CA ALA A 112 -1.05 6.79 -11.59
C ALA A 112 -0.56 7.06 -13.04
N ALA A 113 0.59 7.73 -13.18
CA ALA A 113 1.20 8.04 -14.47
C ALA A 113 1.65 6.81 -15.27
N ILE A 114 1.97 5.70 -14.59
CA ILE A 114 2.49 4.47 -15.21
C ILE A 114 1.65 3.24 -14.85
N LEU A 115 0.48 3.42 -14.25
CA LEU A 115 -0.48 2.33 -14.01
C LEU A 115 -1.02 1.80 -15.36
N PRO A 116 -1.14 0.47 -15.56
CA PRO A 116 -1.62 -0.09 -16.82
C PRO A 116 -2.94 0.52 -17.29
N LYS A 117 -2.96 0.95 -18.57
CA LYS A 117 -4.07 1.76 -19.12
C LYS A 117 -5.42 1.07 -19.06
N THR A 118 -5.44 -0.26 -19.14
CA THR A 118 -6.64 -1.09 -19.05
C THR A 118 -7.50 -0.78 -17.82
N PHE A 119 -6.91 -0.37 -16.68
CA PHE A 119 -7.68 -0.03 -15.49
C PHE A 119 -8.51 1.25 -15.69
N TRP A 120 -7.94 2.24 -16.38
CA TRP A 120 -8.59 3.49 -16.74
C TRP A 120 -9.66 3.23 -17.82
N ASP A 121 -9.27 2.52 -18.89
CA ASP A 121 -10.12 2.28 -20.06
C ASP A 121 -11.37 1.45 -19.72
N LYS A 122 -11.26 0.50 -18.78
CA LYS A 122 -12.38 -0.34 -18.33
C LYS A 122 -13.16 0.27 -17.15
N GLY A 123 -12.75 1.45 -16.66
CA GLY A 123 -13.43 2.14 -15.56
C GLY A 123 -13.44 1.33 -14.26
N CYS A 124 -12.37 0.58 -13.96
CA CYS A 124 -12.28 -0.22 -12.74
C CYS A 124 -12.42 0.68 -11.51
N LYS A 125 -13.20 0.25 -10.51
CA LYS A 125 -13.33 0.97 -9.24
C LYS A 125 -11.98 0.96 -8.53
N MET A 126 -11.53 2.12 -8.07
CA MET A 126 -10.29 2.24 -7.29
C MET A 126 -10.57 2.80 -5.91
N ILE A 127 -9.91 2.24 -4.90
CA ILE A 127 -9.84 2.79 -3.55
C ILE A 127 -8.39 3.21 -3.33
N TYR A 128 -8.19 4.51 -3.20
CA TYR A 128 -6.90 5.09 -2.89
C TYR A 128 -6.81 5.47 -1.42
N VAL A 129 -5.74 5.09 -0.73
CA VAL A 129 -5.48 5.58 0.64
C VAL A 129 -4.22 6.41 0.67
N GLY A 130 -4.38 7.68 1.02
CA GLY A 130 -3.29 8.58 1.35
C GLY A 130 -3.01 8.57 2.85
N ARG A 131 -1.76 8.83 3.24
CA ARG A 131 -1.34 9.04 4.63
C ARG A 131 -0.33 10.17 4.67
N ASN A 132 -0.30 10.93 5.76
CA ASN A 132 0.64 12.03 5.92
C ASN A 132 2.11 11.59 5.69
N ALA A 133 2.85 12.43 4.97
CA ALA A 133 4.16 12.05 4.45
C ALA A 133 5.20 11.74 5.55
N LYS A 134 5.09 12.40 6.72
CA LYS A 134 6.04 12.21 7.82
C LYS A 134 5.91 10.82 8.45
N ASP A 135 4.68 10.37 8.74
CA ASP A 135 4.45 9.01 9.23
C ASP A 135 4.77 7.95 8.16
N VAL A 136 4.50 8.26 6.89
CA VAL A 136 4.88 7.39 5.76
C VAL A 136 6.40 7.20 5.74
N ALA A 137 7.19 8.28 5.78
CA ALA A 137 8.65 8.20 5.76
C ALA A 137 9.21 7.31 6.88
N VAL A 138 8.73 7.51 8.12
CA VAL A 138 9.12 6.66 9.27
C VAL A 138 8.71 5.21 9.06
N SER A 139 7.45 4.99 8.66
CA SER A 139 6.96 3.63 8.47
C SER A 139 7.67 2.91 7.31
N TYR A 140 8.14 3.65 6.32
CA TYR A 140 8.85 3.11 5.16
C TYR A 140 10.29 2.77 5.51
N TYR A 141 10.99 3.63 6.26
CA TYR A 141 12.32 3.34 6.78
C TYR A 141 12.37 1.99 7.54
N HIS A 142 11.44 1.78 8.47
CA HIS A 142 11.36 0.50 9.20
C HIS A 142 10.96 -0.69 8.32
N PHE A 143 10.15 -0.44 7.29
CA PHE A 143 9.79 -1.48 6.34
C PHE A 143 10.99 -1.90 5.48
N ASP A 144 11.83 -0.94 5.07
CA ASP A 144 13.03 -1.23 4.28
C ASP A 144 14.09 -1.94 5.13
N LEU A 145 14.15 -1.68 6.44
CA LEU A 145 15.00 -2.45 7.36
C LEU A 145 14.61 -3.93 7.40
N MET A 146 13.32 -4.26 7.43
CA MET A 146 12.86 -5.65 7.55
C MET A 146 12.63 -6.36 6.20
N ASN A 147 12.30 -5.63 5.13
CA ASN A 147 12.03 -6.19 3.81
C ASN A 147 13.34 -6.31 3.01
N LYS A 148 13.86 -7.53 2.92
CA LYS A 148 15.11 -7.86 2.25
C LYS A 148 15.05 -7.78 0.73
N LEU A 149 13.87 -7.60 0.12
CA LEU A 149 13.76 -7.25 -1.30
C LEU A 149 14.21 -5.81 -1.60
N HIS A 150 14.26 -4.95 -0.58
CA HIS A 150 14.66 -3.55 -0.71
C HIS A 150 16.15 -3.39 -0.37
N PRO A 151 16.89 -2.45 -0.99
CA PRO A 151 18.22 -2.05 -0.51
C PRO A 151 18.17 -1.69 0.97
N HIS A 152 19.31 -1.84 1.64
CA HIS A 152 19.40 -1.39 3.03
C HIS A 152 19.19 0.14 3.09
N PRO A 153 18.31 0.66 3.97
CA PRO A 153 17.91 2.07 3.95
C PRO A 153 18.99 3.05 4.43
N GLY A 154 20.07 2.54 5.03
CA GLY A 154 21.14 3.37 5.61
C GLY A 154 20.72 3.95 6.95
N THR A 155 21.20 5.15 7.28
CA THR A 155 20.74 5.88 8.47
C THR A 155 19.41 6.57 8.21
N TRP A 156 18.68 6.91 9.27
CA TRP A 156 17.45 7.70 9.17
C TRP A 156 17.66 9.01 8.42
N ASP A 157 18.74 9.74 8.71
CA ASP A 157 19.03 11.03 8.08
C ASP A 157 19.22 10.90 6.56
N GLN A 158 19.96 9.88 6.12
CA GLN A 158 20.15 9.58 4.70
C GLN A 158 18.84 9.17 4.03
N TYR A 159 18.04 8.37 4.73
CA TYR A 159 16.78 7.88 4.22
C TYR A 159 15.75 9.00 4.04
N LEU A 160 15.67 9.93 4.99
CA LEU A 160 14.74 11.06 4.92
C LEU A 160 15.02 11.94 3.68
N GLU A 161 16.29 12.23 3.41
CA GLU A 161 16.70 12.97 2.21
C GLU A 161 16.37 12.20 0.92
N ALA A 162 16.63 10.88 0.90
CA ALA A 162 16.27 10.03 -0.23
C ALA A 162 14.75 9.99 -0.47
N PHE A 163 13.95 9.92 0.60
CA PHE A 163 12.49 9.96 0.54
C PHE A 163 11.99 11.30 -0.02
N MET A 164 12.50 12.43 0.49
CA MET A 164 12.14 13.76 -0.01
C MET A 164 12.50 13.95 -1.48
N ALA A 165 13.62 13.40 -1.92
CA ALA A 165 14.07 13.42 -3.30
C ALA A 165 13.36 12.40 -4.22
N GLY A 166 12.44 11.57 -3.70
CA GLY A 166 11.76 10.52 -4.46
C GLY A 166 12.69 9.39 -4.94
N LYS A 167 13.80 9.15 -4.21
CA LYS A 167 14.80 8.12 -4.50
C LYS A 167 14.57 6.83 -3.70
N VAL A 168 13.30 6.54 -3.42
CA VAL A 168 12.81 5.29 -2.81
C VAL A 168 11.94 4.56 -3.82
N ALA A 169 11.65 3.27 -3.62
CA ALA A 169 10.77 2.53 -4.52
C ALA A 169 9.41 3.25 -4.69
N TYR A 170 8.87 3.21 -5.91
CA TYR A 170 7.67 3.93 -6.36
C TYR A 170 7.84 5.47 -6.45
N GLY A 171 9.03 5.98 -6.19
CA GLY A 171 9.41 7.36 -6.45
C GLY A 171 8.90 8.35 -5.41
N SER A 172 8.42 9.50 -5.89
CA SER A 172 8.00 10.64 -5.09
C SER A 172 6.63 10.41 -4.45
N TRP A 173 6.56 10.42 -3.11
CA TRP A 173 5.28 10.41 -2.39
C TRP A 173 4.36 11.54 -2.84
N PHE A 174 4.93 12.73 -3.07
CA PHE A 174 4.20 13.93 -3.47
C PHE A 174 3.48 13.74 -4.81
N ASP A 175 4.22 13.27 -5.82
CA ASP A 175 3.65 13.04 -7.15
C ASP A 175 2.66 11.87 -7.14
N HIS A 176 2.92 10.86 -6.31
CA HIS A 176 2.04 9.71 -6.16
C HIS A 176 0.68 10.10 -5.59
N VAL A 177 0.63 10.80 -4.44
CA VAL A 177 -0.65 11.21 -3.83
C VAL A 177 -1.39 12.20 -4.71
N ARG A 178 -0.68 13.14 -5.34
CA ARG A 178 -1.29 14.14 -6.24
C ARG A 178 -1.83 13.50 -7.51
N GLY A 179 -1.11 12.56 -8.12
CA GLY A 179 -1.55 11.91 -9.36
C GLY A 179 -2.88 11.19 -9.19
N TYR A 180 -3.04 10.40 -8.12
CA TYR A 180 -4.31 9.75 -7.83
C TYR A 180 -5.40 10.73 -7.38
N TRP A 181 -5.02 11.80 -6.67
CA TRP A 181 -5.95 12.87 -6.31
C TRP A 181 -6.53 13.54 -7.56
N GLU A 182 -5.70 13.92 -8.52
CA GLU A 182 -6.14 14.55 -9.78
C GLU A 182 -7.02 13.59 -10.60
N ARG A 183 -6.62 12.32 -10.75
CA ARG A 183 -7.37 11.30 -11.50
C ARG A 183 -8.75 10.99 -10.93
N ARG A 184 -9.00 11.26 -9.63
CA ARG A 184 -10.32 11.05 -9.00
C ARG A 184 -11.46 11.85 -9.63
N GLN A 185 -11.14 12.91 -10.37
CA GLN A 185 -12.12 13.76 -11.05
C GLN A 185 -12.68 13.10 -12.32
N GLU A 186 -11.94 12.17 -12.90
CA GLU A 186 -12.24 11.56 -14.21
C GLU A 186 -12.54 10.06 -14.11
N HIS A 187 -12.14 9.42 -13.01
CA HIS A 187 -12.26 7.98 -12.79
C HIS A 187 -12.97 7.68 -11.45
N PRO A 188 -13.60 6.50 -11.32
CA PRO A 188 -14.23 6.09 -10.07
C PRO A 188 -13.16 5.76 -9.03
N ILE A 189 -12.68 6.78 -8.32
CA ILE A 189 -11.69 6.66 -7.26
C ILE A 189 -12.30 7.14 -5.94
N LEU A 190 -12.46 6.24 -4.98
CA LEU A 190 -12.68 6.61 -3.59
C LEU A 190 -11.35 6.95 -2.94
N TYR A 191 -11.11 8.24 -2.69
CA TYR A 191 -9.89 8.70 -2.03
C TYR A 191 -10.12 8.83 -0.53
N LEU A 192 -9.41 8.00 0.25
CA LEU A 192 -9.46 7.94 1.71
C LEU A 192 -8.16 8.45 2.33
N PHE A 193 -8.23 8.79 3.61
CA PHE A 193 -7.09 9.18 4.41
C PHE A 193 -6.91 8.19 5.56
N TYR A 194 -5.68 7.72 5.76
CA TYR A 194 -5.33 6.85 6.89
C TYR A 194 -5.75 7.47 8.23
N GLU A 195 -5.59 8.79 8.35
CA GLU A 195 -5.95 9.54 9.55
C GLU A 195 -7.46 9.54 9.81
N ASP A 196 -8.28 9.63 8.76
CA ASP A 196 -9.74 9.54 8.88
C ASP A 196 -10.17 8.13 9.29
N MET A 197 -9.51 7.09 8.74
CA MET A 197 -9.74 5.70 9.16
C MET A 197 -9.36 5.47 10.62
N LYS A 198 -8.33 6.16 11.12
CA LYS A 198 -7.90 6.09 12.52
C LYS A 198 -8.86 6.81 13.46
N GLU A 199 -9.43 7.93 13.02
CA GLU A 199 -10.37 8.73 13.81
C GLU A 199 -11.76 8.09 13.89
N ASP A 200 -12.31 7.63 12.76
CA ASP A 200 -13.62 7.00 12.71
C ASP A 200 -13.66 5.89 11.66
N LEU A 201 -13.21 4.71 12.07
CA LEU A 201 -13.12 3.54 11.20
C LEU A 201 -14.49 3.12 10.66
N ARG A 202 -15.55 3.19 11.47
CA ARG A 202 -16.90 2.75 11.08
C ARG A 202 -17.44 3.62 9.94
N ARG A 203 -17.25 4.94 10.03
CA ARG A 203 -17.60 5.88 8.95
C ARG A 203 -16.85 5.57 7.66
N GLU A 204 -15.55 5.30 7.73
CA GLU A 204 -14.76 4.99 6.53
C GLU A 204 -15.13 3.63 5.93
N ILE A 205 -15.43 2.59 6.73
CA ILE A 205 -15.93 1.30 6.24
C ILE A 205 -17.26 1.48 5.50
N ALA A 206 -18.19 2.28 6.05
CA ALA A 206 -19.47 2.55 5.40
C ALA A 206 -19.31 3.25 4.04
N LYS A 207 -18.38 4.22 3.94
CA LYS A 207 -18.04 4.85 2.64
C LYS A 207 -17.50 3.85 1.62
N VAL A 208 -16.62 2.94 2.06
CA VAL A 208 -16.08 1.88 1.19
C VAL A 208 -17.20 0.95 0.71
N ALA A 209 -18.07 0.50 1.61
CA ALA A 209 -19.19 -0.37 1.24
C ALA A 209 -20.14 0.31 0.24
N GLN A 210 -20.50 1.58 0.49
CA GLN A 210 -21.31 2.36 -0.43
C GLN A 210 -20.65 2.51 -1.81
N PHE A 211 -19.36 2.80 -1.85
CA PHE A 211 -18.60 2.92 -3.11
C PHE A 211 -18.55 1.60 -3.89
N LEU A 212 -18.42 0.48 -3.18
CA LEU A 212 -18.46 -0.85 -3.78
C LEU A 212 -19.87 -1.27 -4.21
N GLY A 213 -20.91 -0.62 -3.69
CA GLY A 213 -22.32 -0.98 -3.94
C GLY A 213 -22.78 -2.14 -3.07
N CYS A 214 -22.17 -2.30 -1.89
CA CYS A 214 -22.50 -3.33 -0.92
C CYS A 214 -23.32 -2.73 0.24
N GLU A 215 -24.42 -3.36 0.58
CA GLU A 215 -25.16 -3.03 1.80
C GLU A 215 -24.60 -3.82 2.98
N LEU A 216 -24.27 -3.12 4.07
CA LEU A 216 -23.84 -3.74 5.31
C LEU A 216 -24.93 -3.62 6.35
N THR A 217 -25.21 -4.73 7.03
CA THR A 217 -25.96 -4.68 8.28
C THR A 217 -25.08 -4.05 9.37
N GLU A 218 -25.71 -3.52 10.41
CA GLU A 218 -25.01 -2.98 11.58
C GLU A 218 -24.08 -4.03 12.23
N VAL A 219 -24.52 -5.30 12.26
CA VAL A 219 -23.72 -6.43 12.76
C VAL A 219 -22.50 -6.68 11.89
N ALA A 220 -22.63 -6.64 10.56
CA ALA A 220 -21.51 -6.80 9.65
C ALA A 220 -20.53 -5.63 9.76
N LEU A 221 -21.03 -4.40 9.86
CA LEU A 221 -20.20 -3.20 10.04
C LEU A 221 -19.36 -3.28 11.33
N GLU A 222 -19.98 -3.66 12.45
CA GLU A 222 -19.27 -3.84 13.72
C GLU A 222 -18.24 -4.98 13.65
N ALA A 223 -18.59 -6.11 13.02
CA ALA A 223 -17.67 -7.22 12.83
C ALA A 223 -16.44 -6.80 12.00
N ILE A 224 -16.64 -6.04 10.92
CA ILE A 224 -15.56 -5.51 10.09
C ILE A 224 -14.69 -4.55 10.92
N ALA A 225 -15.29 -3.59 11.64
CA ALA A 225 -14.56 -2.64 12.45
C ALA A 225 -13.71 -3.32 13.54
N HIS A 226 -14.26 -4.33 14.21
CA HIS A 226 -13.54 -5.10 15.22
C HIS A 226 -12.36 -5.88 14.62
N HIS A 227 -12.59 -6.67 13.57
CA HIS A 227 -11.57 -7.54 12.98
C HIS A 227 -10.53 -6.81 12.14
N THR A 228 -10.81 -5.57 11.73
CA THR A 228 -9.85 -4.67 11.08
C THR A 228 -9.24 -3.65 12.03
N SER A 229 -9.45 -3.77 13.34
CA SER A 229 -8.64 -3.04 14.32
C SER A 229 -7.16 -3.42 14.21
N PHE A 230 -6.27 -2.52 14.62
CA PHE A 230 -4.82 -2.77 14.53
C PHE A 230 -4.43 -4.01 15.35
N GLU A 231 -4.94 -4.15 16.56
CA GLU A 231 -4.68 -5.26 17.46
C GLU A 231 -5.14 -6.59 16.85
N ALA A 232 -6.38 -6.64 16.33
CA ALA A 232 -6.91 -7.83 15.70
C ALA A 232 -6.09 -8.26 14.47
N MET A 233 -5.68 -7.30 13.62
CA MET A 233 -4.87 -7.60 12.45
C MET A 233 -3.42 -7.97 12.81
N ARG A 234 -2.83 -7.31 13.81
CA ARG A 234 -1.49 -7.65 14.33
C ARG A 234 -1.42 -9.12 14.77
N ASP A 235 -2.46 -9.57 15.45
CA ASP A 235 -2.52 -10.92 16.01
C ASP A 235 -3.09 -11.96 15.04
N ASN A 236 -3.44 -11.56 13.81
CA ASN A 236 -3.98 -12.43 12.76
C ASN A 236 -2.91 -12.81 11.71
N PRO A 237 -2.45 -14.08 11.66
CA PRO A 237 -1.48 -14.57 10.67
C PRO A 237 -1.92 -14.37 9.22
N SER A 238 -3.23 -14.27 8.96
CA SER A 238 -3.77 -14.03 7.62
C SER A 238 -3.59 -12.58 7.15
N THR A 239 -3.10 -11.67 8.00
CA THR A 239 -2.94 -10.24 7.67
C THR A 239 -1.60 -9.64 8.11
N ASN A 240 -0.94 -10.20 9.13
CA ASN A 240 0.27 -9.61 9.73
C ASN A 240 1.59 -9.95 9.00
N TYR A 241 1.53 -10.66 7.87
CA TYR A 241 2.69 -11.08 7.06
C TYR A 241 3.65 -12.07 7.76
N SER A 242 3.25 -12.74 8.85
CA SER A 242 4.11 -13.74 9.51
C SER A 242 4.33 -15.01 8.68
N THR A 243 3.48 -15.24 7.67
CA THR A 243 3.59 -16.37 6.73
C THR A 243 4.54 -16.10 5.56
N VAL A 244 4.99 -14.85 5.37
CA VAL A 244 6.01 -14.54 4.36
C VAL A 244 7.37 -15.04 4.86
N PRO A 245 8.18 -15.72 4.01
CA PRO A 245 9.48 -16.23 4.43
C PRO A 245 10.39 -15.16 5.05
N SER A 246 11.03 -15.48 6.18
CA SER A 246 11.84 -14.51 6.96
C SER A 246 13.12 -14.04 6.26
N HIS A 247 13.59 -14.78 5.25
CA HIS A 247 14.67 -14.33 4.37
C HIS A 247 14.21 -13.27 3.36
N LEU A 248 12.90 -13.11 3.15
CA LEU A 248 12.31 -11.98 2.41
C LEU A 248 11.87 -10.86 3.35
N MET A 249 11.17 -11.18 4.44
CA MET A 249 10.65 -10.20 5.40
C MET A 249 10.98 -10.61 6.84
N ASP A 250 11.99 -9.95 7.42
CA ASP A 250 12.51 -10.28 8.74
C ASP A 250 11.78 -9.53 9.85
N GLN A 251 10.68 -10.12 10.33
CA GLN A 251 9.86 -9.52 11.38
C GLN A 251 10.61 -9.35 12.72
N GLY A 252 11.76 -10.01 12.91
CA GLY A 252 12.63 -9.81 14.08
C GLY A 252 13.39 -8.49 14.06
N VAL A 253 13.63 -7.91 12.88
CA VAL A 253 14.23 -6.57 12.72
C VAL A 253 13.19 -5.48 12.97
N SER A 254 12.03 -5.60 12.33
CA SER A 254 10.87 -4.76 12.60
C SER A 254 9.61 -5.51 12.21
N PRO A 255 8.59 -5.61 13.07
CA PRO A 255 7.34 -6.24 12.69
C PRO A 255 6.63 -5.43 11.60
N PHE A 256 5.90 -6.11 10.72
CA PHE A 256 5.10 -5.47 9.67
C PHE A 256 3.98 -4.61 10.29
N MET A 257 3.27 -5.19 11.27
CA MET A 257 2.28 -4.50 12.10
C MET A 257 2.99 -3.78 13.25
N ARG A 258 3.64 -2.65 12.94
CA ARG A 258 4.59 -1.97 13.86
C ARG A 258 3.93 -1.21 15.01
N LYS A 259 3.13 -0.19 14.70
CA LYS A 259 2.48 0.68 15.71
C LYS A 259 1.03 1.03 15.39
N GLY A 260 0.67 1.22 14.12
CA GLY A 260 -0.72 1.48 13.73
C GLY A 260 -1.32 2.78 14.26
N ILE A 261 -0.50 3.82 14.44
CA ILE A 261 -0.91 5.14 14.96
C ILE A 261 -0.62 6.27 13.96
N THR A 262 -1.24 7.42 14.19
CA THR A 262 -0.91 8.70 13.54
C THR A 262 -0.03 9.53 14.50
N GLY A 263 0.98 10.23 13.98
CA GLY A 263 1.84 11.12 14.76
C GLY A 263 3.12 10.50 15.29
N ASP A 264 3.44 9.25 14.92
CA ASP A 264 4.69 8.61 15.38
C ASP A 264 5.94 9.30 14.84
N TRP A 265 5.81 10.04 13.74
CA TRP A 265 6.90 10.84 13.18
C TRP A 265 7.58 11.77 14.20
N LYS A 266 6.86 12.26 15.22
CA LYS A 266 7.44 13.10 16.29
C LYS A 266 8.53 12.38 17.11
N ASN A 267 8.50 11.05 17.16
CA ASN A 267 9.50 10.25 17.87
C ASN A 267 10.77 10.01 17.04
N HIS A 268 10.80 10.42 15.77
CA HIS A 268 11.87 10.12 14.82
C HIS A 268 12.48 11.38 14.20
N PHE A 269 11.65 12.38 13.87
CA PHE A 269 12.12 13.63 13.33
C PHE A 269 12.75 14.49 14.42
N THR A 270 13.97 14.98 14.17
CA THR A 270 14.48 16.13 14.93
C THR A 270 13.69 17.39 14.55
N VAL A 271 13.74 18.41 15.41
CA VAL A 271 13.10 19.72 15.13
C VAL A 271 13.61 20.31 13.80
N ALA A 272 14.91 20.21 13.54
CA ALA A 272 15.53 20.70 12.31
C ALA A 272 15.04 19.92 11.07
N GLN A 273 14.97 18.59 11.15
CA GLN A 273 14.44 17.74 10.08
C GLN A 273 12.97 18.06 9.81
N SER A 274 12.14 18.24 10.85
CA SER A 274 10.74 18.60 10.67
C SER A 274 10.59 19.93 9.95
N ALA A 275 11.31 20.98 10.39
CA ALA A 275 11.25 22.29 9.76
C ALA A 275 11.71 22.27 8.30
N HIS A 276 12.80 21.54 8.01
CA HIS A 276 13.28 21.35 6.65
C HIS A 276 12.24 20.62 5.77
N PHE A 277 11.67 19.54 6.29
CA PHE A 277 10.63 18.78 5.61
C PHE A 277 9.38 19.61 5.35
N ASP A 278 8.94 20.43 6.32
CA ASP A 278 7.76 21.28 6.19
C ASP A 278 7.93 22.34 5.09
N GLN A 279 9.12 22.95 4.98
CA GLN A 279 9.43 23.88 3.90
C GLN A 279 9.37 23.18 2.53
N TYR A 280 9.98 21.99 2.41
CA TYR A 280 9.97 21.23 1.17
C TYR A 280 8.56 20.74 0.80
N TYR A 281 7.80 20.27 1.79
CA TYR A 281 6.41 19.84 1.64
C TYR A 281 5.54 20.98 1.10
N ALA A 282 5.65 22.18 1.68
CA ALA A 282 4.89 23.34 1.23
C ALA A 282 5.16 23.70 -0.24
N GLN A 283 6.40 23.55 -0.70
CA GLN A 283 6.75 23.77 -2.11
C GLN A 283 6.16 22.67 -3.02
N LYS A 284 6.29 21.40 -2.65
CA LYS A 284 5.82 20.27 -3.47
C LYS A 284 4.31 20.12 -3.54
N MET A 285 3.62 20.54 -2.48
CA MET A 285 2.15 20.51 -2.35
C MET A 285 1.49 21.85 -2.66
N ALA A 286 2.25 22.83 -3.15
CA ALA A 286 1.69 24.09 -3.63
C ALA A 286 0.73 23.83 -4.81
N GLY A 287 -0.39 24.56 -4.84
CA GLY A 287 -1.36 24.52 -5.95
C GLY A 287 -2.37 23.36 -5.91
N THR A 288 -2.28 22.44 -4.94
CA THR A 288 -3.31 21.41 -4.72
C THR A 288 -4.22 21.76 -3.53
N ASP A 289 -5.46 21.29 -3.55
CA ASP A 289 -6.45 21.29 -2.46
C ASP A 289 -6.31 20.05 -1.55
N LEU A 290 -5.42 19.11 -1.85
CA LEU A 290 -5.17 17.93 -1.03
C LEU A 290 -4.56 18.32 0.34
N ARG A 291 -5.17 17.89 1.44
CA ARG A 291 -4.74 18.17 2.81
C ARG A 291 -4.59 16.88 3.60
N PHE A 292 -3.51 16.78 4.37
CA PHE A 292 -3.24 15.67 5.28
C PHE A 292 -3.18 16.19 6.70
N ARG A 293 -3.69 15.39 7.65
CA ARG A 293 -3.51 15.64 9.08
C ARG A 293 -2.26 14.89 9.54
N THR A 294 -1.44 15.51 10.37
CA THR A 294 -0.25 14.85 10.95
C THR A 294 -0.52 14.26 12.32
N GLU A 295 -1.70 14.52 12.87
CA GLU A 295 -2.17 14.20 14.22
C GLU A 295 -3.70 14.08 14.21
N ILE A 296 -4.26 13.29 15.12
CA ILE A 296 -5.70 13.11 15.36
C ILE A 296 -5.98 13.24 16.86
#